data_AF-A0A3Q0RZG9-F1
#
_entry.id   AF-A0A3Q0RZG9-F1
#
_cell.length_a   1.000
_cell.length_b   1.000
_cell.length_c   1.000
_cell.angle_alpha   90.00
_cell.angle_beta   90.00
_cell.angle_gamma   90.00
#
_symmetry.space_group_name_H-M   'P 1'
#
loop_
_entity.id
_entity.type
_entity.pdbx_description
1 polymer ?
#
loop_
_entity_poly.entity_id
_entity_poly.type
_entity_poly.pdbx_seq_one_letter_code
_entity_poly.pdbx_strand_id
1 'polypeptide(L)'
;MAAWFPDGVHADGTIYPILPGGYAVVGAAALSGAVTHTVSPAVMVLEMTGQISHIMPVIIAVILANIVTQSLQPSLYDSLIRVKKLPYLTELGRSHRKYVHAGQTPPHHCHDR
;
A
#
# COMPACT_ATOMS: atom_id res chain seq x y z
N MET A 1 14.88 10.78 -16.80
CA MET A 1 13.99 11.86 -17.29
C MET A 1 14.73 13.16 -17.52
N ALA A 2 15.42 13.75 -16.52
CA ALA A 2 16.19 14.99 -16.72
C ALA A 2 17.30 14.89 -17.79
N ALA A 3 17.88 13.70 -18.01
CA ALA A 3 18.89 13.47 -19.04
C ALA A 3 18.34 13.31 -20.47
N TRP A 4 17.03 13.11 -20.64
CA TRP A 4 16.42 12.90 -21.96
C TRP A 4 15.75 14.16 -22.54
N PHE A 5 15.51 15.18 -21.71
CA PHE A 5 14.96 16.47 -22.14
C PHE A 5 15.79 17.61 -21.52
N PRO A 6 16.94 17.97 -22.13
CA PRO A 6 17.84 19.00 -21.60
C PRO A 6 17.22 20.41 -21.60
N ASP A 7 16.32 20.69 -22.55
CA ASP A 7 15.65 21.99 -22.67
C ASP A 7 14.30 22.08 -21.92
N GLY A 8 13.92 21.06 -21.14
CA GLY A 8 12.62 21.02 -20.45
C GLY A 8 11.42 20.75 -21.37
N VAL A 9 10.22 20.70 -20.79
CA VAL A 9 8.98 20.51 -21.58
C VAL A 9 8.57 21.86 -22.14
N HIS A 10 8.48 21.95 -23.47
CA HIS A 10 7.98 23.12 -24.17
C HIS A 10 6.46 23.06 -24.18
N ALA A 11 5.81 23.93 -23.39
CA ALA A 11 4.37 24.13 -23.45
C ALA A 11 4.12 25.62 -23.73
N ASP A 12 3.50 25.89 -24.89
CA ASP A 12 2.98 27.21 -25.27
C ASP A 12 3.98 28.38 -25.12
N GLY A 13 5.18 28.22 -25.70
CA GLY A 13 6.22 29.28 -25.72
C GLY A 13 6.96 29.50 -24.40
N THR A 14 6.63 28.74 -23.34
CA THR A 14 7.29 28.81 -22.03
C THR A 14 8.04 27.51 -21.74
N ILE A 15 9.30 27.62 -21.31
CA ILE A 15 10.14 26.47 -20.96
C ILE A 15 9.89 26.11 -19.49
N TYR A 16 9.32 24.93 -19.24
CA TYR A 16 9.13 24.41 -17.88
C TYR A 16 10.29 23.46 -17.52
N PRO A 17 11.18 23.84 -16.58
CA PRO A 17 12.23 22.95 -16.12
C PRO A 17 11.63 21.79 -15.33
N ILE A 18 12.03 20.56 -15.65
CA ILE A 18 11.63 19.38 -14.90
C ILE A 18 12.32 19.44 -13.53
N LEU A 19 11.55 19.42 -12.44
CA LEU A 19 12.08 19.34 -11.09
C LEU A 19 12.22 17.85 -10.68
N PRO A 20 13.41 17.21 -10.80
CA PRO A 20 13.56 15.78 -10.52
C PRO A 20 13.28 15.43 -9.05
N GLY A 21 13.42 16.39 -8.13
CA GLY A 21 13.15 16.20 -6.71
C GLY A 21 11.72 15.75 -6.41
N GLY A 22 10.72 16.33 -7.08
CA GLY A 22 9.32 15.95 -6.87
C GLY A 22 9.05 14.48 -7.23
N TYR A 23 9.59 14.03 -8.36
CA TYR A 23 9.46 12.64 -8.80
C TYR A 23 10.21 11.66 -7.88
N ALA A 24 11.39 12.05 -7.38
CA ALA A 24 12.16 11.24 -6.44
C ALA A 24 11.39 11.01 -5.13
N VAL A 25 10.76 12.05 -4.58
CA VAL A 25 9.96 11.97 -3.34
C VAL A 25 8.72 11.09 -3.53
N VAL A 26 8.03 11.20 -4.67
CA VAL A 26 6.90 10.30 -5.01
C VAL A 26 7.33 8.84 -5.04
N GLY A 27 8.48 8.54 -5.66
CA GLY A 27 9.03 7.18 -5.69
C GLY A 27 9.39 6.65 -4.29
N ALA A 28 9.99 7.49 -3.45
CA ALA A 28 10.32 7.13 -2.07
C ALA A 28 9.06 6.83 -1.23
N ALA A 29 8.00 7.64 -1.36
CA ALA A 29 6.72 7.38 -0.70
C ALA A 29 6.04 6.11 -1.19
N ALA A 30 6.05 5.86 -2.51
CA ALA A 30 5.47 4.66 -3.11
C ALA A 30 6.14 3.38 -2.59
N LEU A 31 7.47 3.34 -2.54
CA LEU A 31 8.20 2.20 -1.99
C LEU A 31 7.89 1.98 -0.50
N SER A 32 7.89 3.05 0.30
CA SER A 32 7.64 2.97 1.74
C SER A 32 6.20 2.51 2.06
N GLY A 33 5.22 3.01 1.31
CA GLY A 33 3.83 2.54 1.39
C GLY A 33 3.72 1.07 0.99
N ALA A 34 4.36 0.71 -0.12
CA ALA A 34 4.32 -0.63 -0.68
C ALA A 34 4.85 -1.70 0.29
N VAL A 35 6.00 -1.48 0.91
CA VAL A 35 6.60 -2.47 1.84
C VAL A 35 5.81 -2.64 3.14
N THR A 36 5.14 -1.57 3.59
CA THR A 36 4.34 -1.58 4.83
C THR A 36 2.87 -1.92 4.60
N HIS A 37 2.41 -1.93 3.35
CA HIS A 37 0.99 -2.03 2.97
C HIS A 37 0.15 -0.89 3.56
N THR A 38 0.70 0.34 3.58
CA THR A 38 0.01 1.51 4.13
C THR A 38 -0.03 2.66 3.12
N VAL A 39 -1.04 3.54 3.25
CA VAL A 39 -1.18 4.74 2.41
C VAL A 39 -0.70 6.03 3.12
N SER A 40 -0.34 5.93 4.40
CA SER A 40 0.11 7.08 5.20
C SER A 40 1.39 7.76 4.69
N PRO A 41 2.35 7.08 4.02
CA PRO A 41 3.52 7.76 3.44
C PRO A 41 3.15 8.76 2.34
N ALA A 42 2.04 8.52 1.61
CA ALA A 42 1.52 9.46 0.60
C ALA A 42 1.09 10.78 1.24
N VAL A 43 0.37 10.68 2.38
CA VAL A 43 -0.12 11.83 3.13
C VAL A 43 1.04 12.56 3.81
N MET A 44 2.02 11.85 4.36
CA MET A 44 3.22 12.47 4.95
C MET A 44 3.98 13.32 3.94
N VAL A 45 4.13 12.84 2.69
CA VAL A 45 4.78 13.59 1.60
C VAL A 45 3.94 14.77 1.12
N LEU A 46 2.63 14.62 1.06
CA LEU A 46 1.71 15.71 0.76
C LEU A 46 1.87 16.86 1.76
N GLU A 47 1.82 16.54 3.05
CA GLU A 47 1.96 17.52 4.13
C GLU A 47 3.33 18.22 4.07
N MET A 48 4.42 17.48 3.82
CA MET A 48 5.76 18.07 3.65
C MET A 48 5.90 18.96 2.42
N THR A 49 5.12 18.71 1.35
CA THR A 49 5.16 19.51 0.11
C THR A 49 4.30 20.77 0.21
N GLY A 50 3.31 20.82 1.11
CA GLY A 50 2.52 22.02 1.40
C GLY A 50 1.62 22.52 0.26
N GLN A 51 1.47 21.76 -0.84
CA GLN A 51 0.63 22.10 -1.99
C GLN A 51 -0.32 20.96 -2.35
N ILE A 52 -1.62 21.17 -2.15
CA ILE A 52 -2.67 20.15 -2.33
C ILE A 52 -2.89 19.79 -3.81
N SER A 53 -2.48 20.64 -4.77
CA SER A 53 -2.71 20.37 -6.21
C SER A 53 -1.87 19.22 -6.79
N HIS A 54 -0.83 18.76 -6.10
CA HIS A 54 -0.04 17.59 -6.51
C HIS A 54 -0.42 16.29 -5.78
N ILE A 55 -1.54 16.29 -5.04
CA ILE A 55 -2.00 15.16 -4.23
C ILE A 55 -2.42 13.93 -5.05
N MET A 56 -3.14 14.16 -6.15
CA MET A 56 -3.73 13.11 -6.98
C MET A 56 -2.70 12.12 -7.53
N PRO A 57 -1.59 12.55 -8.19
CA PRO A 57 -0.61 11.61 -8.72
C PRO A 57 0.14 10.84 -7.63
N VAL A 58 0.42 11.45 -6.47
CA VAL A 58 1.15 10.80 -5.36
C VAL A 58 0.31 9.66 -4.78
N ILE A 59 -0.97 9.93 -4.50
CA ILE A 59 -1.87 8.92 -3.93
C ILE A 59 -2.09 7.76 -4.92
N ILE A 60 -2.28 8.05 -6.20
CA ILE A 60 -2.43 7.01 -7.24
C ILE A 60 -1.19 6.12 -7.29
N ALA A 61 0.02 6.71 -7.30
CA ALA A 61 1.27 5.96 -7.33
C ALA A 61 1.41 5.01 -6.12
N VAL A 62 1.10 5.50 -4.92
CA VAL A 62 1.20 4.72 -3.67
C VAL A 62 0.16 3.61 -3.62
N ILE A 63 -1.08 3.86 -4.06
CA ILE A 63 -2.13 2.84 -4.11
C ILE A 63 -1.77 1.72 -5.09
N LEU A 64 -1.30 2.07 -6.29
CA LEU A 64 -0.88 1.07 -7.27
C LEU A 64 0.27 0.21 -6.72
N ALA A 65 1.26 0.84 -6.09
CA ALA A 65 2.36 0.11 -5.47
C ALA A 65 1.88 -0.83 -4.34
N ASN A 66 0.93 -0.39 -3.52
CA ASN A 66 0.33 -1.21 -2.46
C ASN A 66 -0.42 -2.42 -3.01
N ILE A 67 -1.20 -2.25 -4.08
CA ILE A 67 -1.96 -3.35 -4.72
C ILE A 67 -0.99 -4.39 -5.30
N VAL A 68 0.05 -3.92 -5.99
CA VAL A 68 1.07 -4.80 -6.58
C VAL A 68 1.77 -5.61 -5.49
N THR A 69 2.23 -4.97 -4.41
CA THR A 69 2.93 -5.68 -3.33
C THR A 69 2.03 -6.67 -2.59
N GLN A 70 0.77 -6.32 -2.37
CA GLN A 70 -0.23 -7.24 -1.79
C GLN A 70 -0.42 -8.51 -2.62
N SER A 71 -0.24 -8.42 -3.94
CA SER A 71 -0.35 -9.59 -4.83
C SER A 71 0.90 -10.46 -4.83
N LEU A 72 2.07 -9.92 -4.48
CA LEU A 72 3.36 -10.60 -4.62
C LEU A 72 3.87 -11.16 -3.30
N GLN A 73 3.73 -10.42 -2.18
CA GLN A 73 4.37 -10.75 -0.92
C GLN A 73 3.51 -10.37 0.31
N PRO A 74 3.64 -11.11 1.43
CA PRO A 74 3.13 -10.65 2.72
C PRO A 74 3.88 -9.38 3.15
N SER A 75 3.19 -8.47 3.85
CA SER A 75 3.76 -7.20 4.29
C SER A 75 5.04 -7.39 5.10
N LEU A 76 5.91 -6.38 5.13
CA LEU A 76 7.19 -6.45 5.85
C LEU A 76 7.00 -6.84 7.33
N TYR A 77 5.91 -6.40 7.96
CA TYR A 77 5.59 -6.73 9.33
C TYR A 77 5.23 -8.21 9.51
N ASP A 78 4.37 -8.79 8.66
CA ASP A 78 4.02 -10.22 8.71
C ASP A 78 5.27 -11.09 8.41
N SER A 79 6.07 -10.65 7.43
CA SER A 79 7.35 -11.29 7.11
C SER A 79 8.33 -11.28 8.28
N LEU A 80 8.49 -10.14 8.97
CA LEU A 80 9.38 -10.01 10.11
C LEU A 80 8.92 -10.87 11.30
N ILE A 81 7.62 -10.90 11.58
CA ILE A 81 7.06 -11.71 12.68
C ILE A 81 7.29 -13.20 12.42
N ARG A 82 7.09 -13.65 11.17
CA ARG A 82 7.35 -15.05 10.76
C ARG A 82 8.83 -15.44 10.91
N VAL A 83 9.74 -14.54 10.55
CA VAL A 83 11.20 -14.76 10.70
C VAL A 83 11.60 -14.81 12.18
N LYS A 84 11.01 -13.94 13.01
CA LYS A 84 11.32 -13.86 14.45
C LYS A 84 10.64 -14.96 15.27
N LYS A 85 9.81 -15.83 14.68
CA LYS A 85 9.03 -16.89 15.35
C LYS A 85 8.31 -16.40 16.61
N LEU A 86 7.88 -15.14 16.59
CA LEU A 86 7.11 -14.61 17.71
C LEU A 86 5.71 -15.25 17.65
N PRO A 87 5.16 -15.71 18.78
CA PRO A 87 3.79 -16.18 18.82
C PRO A 87 2.88 -15.06 18.33
N TYR A 88 2.34 -15.24 17.11
CA TYR A 88 1.41 -14.30 16.50
C TYR A 88 0.17 -14.26 17.39
N LEU A 89 -0.15 -13.10 17.96
CA LEU A 89 -1.46 -12.92 18.58
C LEU A 89 -2.48 -13.02 17.45
N THR A 90 -3.26 -14.10 17.47
CA THR A 90 -4.27 -14.40 16.46
C THR A 90 -5.09 -13.15 16.19
N GLU A 91 -4.92 -12.58 15.00
CA GLU A 91 -5.72 -11.48 14.47
C GLU A 91 -7.21 -11.73 14.78
N LEU A 92 -7.75 -10.96 15.71
CA LEU A 92 -9.14 -11.02 16.16
C LEU A 92 -10.16 -10.62 15.08
N GLY A 93 -9.77 -10.58 13.80
CA GLY A 93 -10.62 -10.28 12.64
C GLY A 93 -10.91 -11.47 11.72
N ARG A 94 -10.15 -12.57 11.78
CA ARG A 94 -10.46 -13.81 11.01
C ARG A 94 -11.47 -14.72 11.70
N SER A 95 -11.80 -14.43 12.94
CA SER A 95 -12.72 -15.20 13.76
C SER A 95 -14.18 -15.02 13.32
N HIS A 96 -14.61 -13.82 12.92
CA HIS A 96 -16.03 -13.59 12.57
C HIS A 96 -16.48 -14.32 11.29
N ARG A 97 -15.58 -14.60 10.33
CA ARG A 97 -15.95 -15.36 9.11
C ARG A 97 -15.93 -16.87 9.29
N LYS A 98 -15.32 -17.38 10.37
CA LYS A 98 -15.31 -18.81 10.69
C LYS A 98 -16.46 -19.23 11.62
N TYR A 99 -16.96 -18.35 12.48
CA TYR A 99 -18.11 -18.66 13.34
C TYR A 99 -19.44 -18.78 12.57
N VAL A 100 -19.63 -18.02 11.49
CA VAL A 100 -20.84 -18.12 10.65
C VAL A 100 -20.92 -19.47 9.91
N HIS A 101 -19.78 -20.10 9.59
CA HIS A 101 -19.75 -21.41 8.93
C HIS A 101 -19.72 -22.61 9.90
N ALA A 102 -19.39 -22.41 11.17
CA ALA A 102 -19.41 -23.48 12.18
C ALA A 102 -20.79 -23.63 12.87
N GLY A 103 -21.71 -22.68 12.69
CA GLY A 103 -23.06 -22.72 13.24
C GLY A 103 -24.09 -23.49 12.40
N GLN A 104 -23.70 -24.02 11.22
CA GLN A 104 -24.63 -24.64 10.26
C GLN A 104 -24.24 -26.08 9.93
N THR A 105 -23.97 -26.91 10.93
CA THR A 105 -24.03 -28.37 10.80
C THR A 105 -25.20 -28.86 11.67
N PRO A 106 -26.28 -29.41 11.08
CA PRO A 106 -27.41 -29.92 11.85
C PRO A 106 -26.94 -31.09 12.72
N PRO A 107 -27.42 -31.24 13.97
CA PRO A 107 -27.13 -32.42 14.76
C PRO A 107 -27.72 -33.64 14.03
N HIS A 108 -26.81 -34.48 13.54
CA HIS A 108 -27.15 -35.77 12.98
C HIS A 108 -27.83 -36.63 14.05
N HIS A 109 -28.99 -37.13 13.64
CA HIS A 109 -29.76 -38.24 14.18
C HIS A 109 -28.87 -39.30 14.84
N CYS A 110 -28.97 -39.48 16.16
CA CYS A 110 -28.53 -40.70 16.83
C CYS A 110 -29.77 -41.39 17.41
N HIS A 111 -30.23 -42.35 16.63
CA HIS A 111 -31.14 -43.40 17.02
C HIS A 111 -30.35 -44.30 18.00
N ASP A 112 -30.84 -44.55 19.21
CA ASP A 112 -30.57 -45.82 19.90
C ASP A 112 -31.60 -46.09 20.99
N ARG A 113 -32.13 -47.32 20.92
CA ARG A 113 -33.12 -47.92 21.80
C ARG A 113 -32.48 -48.41 23.10
#